data_AF-A0A5E4X979-F1
#
_entry.id   AF-A0A5E4X979-F1
#
_cell.length_a   1.000
_cell.length_b   1.000
_cell.length_c   1.000
_cell.angle_alpha   90.00
_cell.angle_beta   90.00
_cell.angle_gamma   90.00
#
_symmetry.space_group_name_H-M   'P 1'
#
loop_
_entity.id
_entity.type
_entity.pdbx_description
1 polymer ?
#
loop_
_entity_poly.entity_id
_entity_poly.type
_entity_poly.pdbx_seq_one_letter_code
_entity_poly.pdbx_strand_id
1 'polypeptide(L)'
;MCFTSPEGLRALLVAEAELGERIMRALILRRVALIEHGGGGPILIGCGSEPGMLGLQGFLRRNGHPHTALDAKTDQDAISLLERITATRDDFPLVVCPDGSILRNPDHGQLASCLGLLPEFDATHIYDLAVVGAGPAGLASAVYAASEGLSVTVFDCRAPGGQAGASARIENYLGFPTGISGEALAGRAFVQAQKFGAHIAIPLEVKALHCAENPMLLELARIA
;
A
#
# COMPACT_ATOMS: atom_id res chain seq x y z
N MET A 1 6.38 16.07 25.08
CA MET A 1 6.78 15.83 23.68
C MET A 1 5.51 15.86 22.86
N CYS A 2 5.32 16.86 22.01
CA CYS A 2 4.08 16.99 21.24
C CYS A 2 4.12 15.97 20.11
N PHE A 3 3.49 14.81 20.29
CA PHE A 3 3.21 13.91 19.17
C PHE A 3 2.10 14.57 18.36
N THR A 4 2.47 15.23 17.26
CA THR A 4 1.48 15.64 16.27
C THR A 4 0.77 14.38 15.77
N SER A 5 -0.56 14.39 15.79
CA SER A 5 -1.34 13.30 15.20
C SER A 5 -1.04 13.20 13.70
N PRO A 6 -1.26 12.04 13.05
CA PRO A 6 -1.10 11.92 11.60
C PRO A 6 -1.90 12.98 10.83
N GLU A 7 -3.08 13.34 11.32
CA GLU A 7 -3.90 14.44 10.79
C GLU A 7 -3.24 15.80 10.94
N GLY A 8 -2.72 16.12 12.13
CA GLY A 8 -2.00 17.37 12.39
C GLY A 8 -0.74 17.51 11.55
N LEU A 9 -0.02 16.40 11.33
CA LEU A 9 1.12 16.37 10.41
C LEU A 9 0.68 16.61 8.97
N ARG A 10 -0.37 15.93 8.48
CA ARG A 10 -0.91 16.17 7.12
C ARG A 10 -1.33 17.62 6.92
N ALA A 11 -2.06 18.19 7.88
CA ALA A 11 -2.48 19.59 7.83
C ALA A 11 -1.28 20.54 7.70
N LEU A 12 -0.19 20.28 8.44
CA LEU A 12 1.04 21.06 8.37
C LEU A 12 1.79 20.87 7.03
N LEU A 13 1.82 19.65 6.47
CA LEU A 13 2.41 19.38 5.15
C LEU A 13 1.66 20.07 4.00
N VAL A 14 0.37 20.35 4.18
CA VAL A 14 -0.47 21.07 3.21
C VAL A 14 -0.35 22.58 3.42
N ALA A 15 -0.40 23.06 4.66
CA ALA A 15 -0.35 24.48 4.99
C ALA A 15 1.02 25.12 4.69
N GLU A 16 2.12 24.41 4.99
CA GLU A 16 3.48 24.91 4.78
C GLU A 16 4.11 24.24 3.55
N ALA A 17 3.98 24.85 2.37
CA ALA A 17 4.36 24.23 1.11
C ALA A 17 5.84 23.81 1.04
N GLU A 18 6.76 24.68 1.46
CA GLU A 18 8.20 24.41 1.40
C GLU A 18 8.62 23.30 2.38
N LEU A 19 8.09 23.34 3.61
CA LEU A 19 8.34 22.31 4.61
C LEU A 19 7.71 20.97 4.19
N GLY A 20 6.49 21.03 3.66
CA GLY A 20 5.78 19.89 3.07
C GLY A 20 6.59 19.23 1.97
N GLU A 21 7.14 20.01 1.03
CA GLU A 21 8.00 19.48 -0.03
C GLU A 21 9.24 18.78 0.54
N ARG A 22 9.95 19.43 1.47
CA ARG A 22 11.17 18.86 2.08
C ARG A 22 10.89 17.55 2.82
N ILE A 23 9.82 17.51 3.63
CA ILE A 23 9.44 16.31 4.37
C ILE A 23 9.00 15.20 3.41
N MET A 24 8.11 15.50 2.46
CA MET A 24 7.63 14.51 1.49
C MET A 24 8.78 13.94 0.66
N ARG A 25 9.69 14.79 0.17
CA ARG A 25 10.88 14.34 -0.56
C ARG A 25 11.76 13.43 0.29
N ALA A 26 12.01 13.79 1.55
CA ALA A 26 12.78 12.95 2.47
C ALA A 26 12.11 11.59 2.72
N LEU A 27 10.79 11.57 2.91
CA LEU A 27 10.03 10.33 3.13
C LEU A 27 10.00 9.44 1.88
N ILE A 28 9.83 10.03 0.69
CA ILE A 28 9.90 9.30 -0.60
C ILE A 28 11.29 8.67 -0.77
N LEU A 29 12.36 9.45 -0.60
CA LEU A 29 13.73 8.96 -0.75
C LEU A 29 14.07 7.88 0.28
N ARG A 30 13.64 8.06 1.54
CA ARG A 30 13.80 7.04 2.57
C ARG A 30 13.10 5.74 2.19
N ARG A 31 11.88 5.83 1.65
CA ARG A 31 11.12 4.64 1.23
C ARG A 31 11.78 3.93 0.05
N VAL A 32 12.29 4.67 -0.93
CA VAL A 32 13.07 4.09 -2.04
C VAL A 32 14.30 3.34 -1.50
N ALA A 33 15.07 3.97 -0.60
CA ALA A 33 16.24 3.32 -0.01
C ALA A 33 15.88 2.05 0.78
N LEU A 34 14.77 2.06 1.54
CA LEU A 34 14.30 0.88 2.26
C LEU A 34 13.86 -0.25 1.32
N ILE A 35 13.24 0.07 0.19
CA ILE A 35 12.86 -0.92 -0.84
C ILE A 35 14.11 -1.55 -1.45
N GLU A 36 15.13 -0.75 -1.77
CA GLU A 36 16.39 -1.24 -2.34
C GLU A 36 17.17 -2.14 -1.38
N HIS A 37 17.14 -1.85 -0.08
CA HIS A 37 17.90 -2.57 0.95
C HIS A 37 17.08 -3.61 1.72
N GLY A 38 15.79 -3.78 1.41
CA GLY A 38 14.87 -4.70 2.09
C GLY A 38 14.55 -4.38 3.56
N GLY A 39 14.95 -3.21 4.07
CA GLY A 39 14.83 -2.84 5.48
C GLY A 39 13.46 -2.26 5.86
N GLY A 40 13.01 -2.50 7.10
CA GLY A 40 11.85 -1.82 7.69
C GLY A 40 10.46 -2.28 7.18
N GLY A 41 10.40 -3.46 6.57
CA GLY A 41 9.15 -4.11 6.16
C GLY A 41 9.00 -5.52 6.74
N PRO A 42 7.97 -6.28 6.33
CA PRO A 42 7.77 -7.64 6.81
C PRO A 42 8.91 -8.56 6.36
N ILE A 43 9.20 -9.57 7.17
CA ILE A 43 10.16 -10.63 6.85
C ILE A 43 9.37 -11.87 6.45
N LEU A 44 9.55 -12.31 5.21
CA LEU A 44 8.95 -13.52 4.67
C LEU A 44 9.94 -14.66 4.84
N ILE A 45 9.49 -15.78 5.41
CA ILE A 45 10.31 -16.95 5.66
C ILE A 45 9.68 -18.14 4.94
N GLY A 46 10.45 -18.76 4.05
CA GLY A 46 9.97 -19.87 3.24
C GLY A 46 10.91 -20.15 2.07
N CYS A 47 10.52 -21.07 1.20
CA CYS A 47 11.28 -21.35 0.00
C CYS A 47 10.90 -20.34 -1.11
N GLY A 48 11.89 -19.64 -1.66
CA GLY A 48 11.69 -18.58 -2.65
C GLY A 48 10.97 -18.98 -3.94
N SER A 49 10.97 -20.28 -4.29
CA SER A 49 10.30 -20.81 -5.49
C SER A 49 8.85 -21.24 -5.25
N GLU A 50 8.38 -21.29 -4.01
CA GLU A 50 7.01 -21.72 -3.70
C GLU A 50 5.99 -20.66 -4.19
N PRO A 51 4.85 -21.07 -4.77
CA PRO A 51 3.85 -20.15 -5.31
C PRO A 51 3.35 -19.12 -4.29
N GLY A 52 3.14 -19.54 -3.03
CA GLY A 52 2.73 -18.63 -1.95
C GLY A 52 3.77 -17.55 -1.68
N MET A 53 5.05 -17.93 -1.61
CA MET A 53 6.16 -17.00 -1.38
C MET A 53 6.28 -15.98 -2.52
N LEU A 54 6.24 -16.44 -3.78
CA LEU A 54 6.26 -15.57 -4.97
C LEU A 54 5.04 -14.64 -5.03
N GLY A 55 3.86 -15.14 -4.64
CA GLY A 55 2.63 -14.38 -4.56
C GLY A 55 2.73 -13.20 -3.60
N LEU A 56 3.22 -13.43 -2.38
CA LEU A 56 3.39 -12.40 -1.36
C LEU A 56 4.48 -11.39 -1.72
N GLN A 57 5.65 -11.84 -2.17
CA GLN A 57 6.71 -10.93 -2.64
C GLN A 57 6.23 -10.07 -3.82
N GLY A 58 5.50 -10.67 -4.76
CA GLY A 58 4.91 -9.96 -5.88
C GLY A 58 3.88 -8.91 -5.44
N PHE A 59 3.05 -9.23 -4.46
CA PHE A 59 2.10 -8.30 -3.86
C PHE A 59 2.81 -7.10 -3.20
N LEU A 60 3.82 -7.35 -2.36
CA LEU A 60 4.58 -6.29 -1.68
C LEU A 60 5.33 -5.40 -2.66
N ARG A 61 5.98 -5.99 -3.67
CA ARG A 61 6.69 -5.25 -4.71
C ARG A 61 5.75 -4.35 -5.49
N ARG A 62 4.60 -4.86 -5.95
CA ARG A 62 3.62 -4.05 -6.71
C ARG A 62 3.04 -2.89 -5.91
N ASN A 63 2.96 -3.02 -4.58
CA ASN A 63 2.50 -1.96 -3.70
C ASN A 63 3.66 -1.08 -3.18
N GLY A 64 4.89 -1.26 -3.69
CA GLY A 64 6.06 -0.48 -3.25
C GLY A 64 6.33 -0.63 -1.75
N HIS A 65 6.09 -1.83 -1.20
CA HIS A 65 6.38 -2.17 0.18
C HIS A 65 7.73 -2.89 0.30
N PRO A 66 8.70 -2.33 1.05
CA PRO A 66 9.97 -3.00 1.31
C PRO A 66 9.70 -4.30 2.06
N HIS A 67 10.52 -5.32 1.83
CA HIS A 67 10.44 -6.58 2.55
C HIS A 67 11.76 -7.33 2.47
N THR A 68 11.96 -8.26 3.39
CA THR A 68 13.07 -9.22 3.36
C THR A 68 12.51 -10.62 3.11
N ALA A 69 13.17 -11.41 2.27
CA ALA A 69 12.85 -12.81 2.06
C ALA A 69 14.02 -13.68 2.55
N LEU A 70 13.76 -14.56 3.51
CA LEU A 70 14.74 -15.49 4.07
C LEU A 70 14.38 -16.93 3.70
N ASP A 71 15.38 -17.71 3.30
CA ASP A 71 15.19 -19.12 3.02
C ASP A 71 15.15 -19.92 4.33
N ALA A 72 14.05 -20.66 4.54
CA ALA A 72 13.82 -21.41 5.77
C ALA A 72 14.87 -22.50 6.06
N LYS A 73 15.68 -22.92 5.08
CA LYS A 73 16.67 -23.99 5.21
C LYS A 73 18.11 -23.50 5.24
N THR A 74 18.41 -22.38 4.59
CA THR A 74 19.80 -21.93 4.44
C THR A 74 20.14 -20.68 5.26
N ASP A 75 19.14 -19.92 5.68
CA ASP A 75 19.35 -18.67 6.41
C ASP A 75 19.41 -18.89 7.93
N GLN A 76 20.51 -18.49 8.58
CA GLN A 76 20.68 -18.68 10.02
C GLN A 76 19.64 -17.93 10.86
N ASP A 77 19.21 -16.75 10.44
CA ASP A 77 18.23 -15.94 11.19
C ASP A 77 16.85 -16.59 11.09
N ALA A 78 16.49 -17.11 9.92
CA ALA A 78 15.27 -17.89 9.73
C ALA A 78 15.28 -19.18 10.58
N ILE A 79 16.37 -19.94 10.56
CA ILE A 79 16.51 -21.18 11.34
C ILE A 79 16.36 -20.89 12.84
N SER A 80 17.05 -19.87 13.36
CA SER A 80 17.00 -19.49 14.76
C SER A 80 15.60 -19.07 15.21
N LEU A 81 14.83 -18.41 14.33
CA LEU A 81 13.44 -18.07 14.60
C LEU A 81 12.54 -19.31 14.61
N LEU A 82 12.74 -20.22 13.65
CA LEU A 82 11.97 -21.45 13.51
C LEU A 82 12.18 -22.42 14.70
N GLU A 83 13.35 -22.44 15.32
CA GLU A 83 13.59 -23.23 16.55
C GLU A 83 12.67 -22.83 17.72
N ARG A 84 12.19 -21.58 17.72
CA ARG A 84 11.32 -21.03 18.77
C ARG A 84 9.83 -21.15 18.43
N ILE A 85 9.49 -21.62 17.23
CA ILE A 85 8.13 -21.67 16.72
C ILE A 85 7.82 -23.08 16.22
N THR A 86 6.77 -23.70 16.75
CA THR A 86 6.26 -24.95 16.17
C THR A 86 5.52 -24.63 14.87
N ALA A 87 6.20 -24.80 13.74
CA ALA A 87 5.66 -24.66 12.39
C ALA A 87 5.71 -26.00 11.64
N THR A 88 4.63 -26.30 10.93
CA THR A 88 4.47 -27.43 10.02
C THR A 88 4.64 -26.98 8.57
N ARG A 89 4.68 -27.91 7.61
CA ARG A 89 4.81 -27.55 6.19
C ARG A 89 3.68 -26.66 5.69
N ASP A 90 2.47 -26.84 6.20
CA ASP A 90 1.28 -26.11 5.76
C ASP A 90 1.23 -24.66 6.29
N ASP A 91 2.10 -24.33 7.25
CA ASP A 91 2.21 -22.98 7.82
C ASP A 91 3.05 -22.02 6.94
N PHE A 92 3.72 -22.52 5.90
CA PHE A 92 4.59 -21.71 5.03
C PHE A 92 3.84 -21.09 3.84
N PRO A 93 4.20 -19.87 3.39
CA PRO A 93 5.26 -19.02 3.96
C PRO A 93 4.86 -18.37 5.29
N LEU A 94 5.82 -18.24 6.21
CA LEU A 94 5.63 -17.45 7.43
C LEU A 94 5.93 -15.98 7.12
N VAL A 95 5.17 -15.06 7.74
CA VAL A 95 5.45 -13.63 7.64
C VAL A 95 5.56 -13.03 9.03
N VAL A 96 6.71 -12.43 9.33
CA VAL A 96 6.91 -11.62 10.54
C VAL A 96 6.61 -10.18 10.19
N CYS A 97 5.56 -9.63 10.82
CA CYS A 97 5.15 -8.26 10.60
C CYS A 97 5.98 -7.27 11.45
N PRO A 98 5.99 -5.97 11.09
CA PRO A 98 6.75 -4.96 11.84
C PRO A 98 6.33 -4.79 13.30
N ASP A 99 5.10 -5.18 13.64
CA ASP A 99 4.57 -5.18 15.01
C ASP A 99 5.01 -6.41 15.83
N GLY A 100 5.75 -7.35 15.22
CA GLY A 100 6.22 -8.59 15.82
C GLY A 100 5.23 -9.76 15.72
N SER A 101 4.06 -9.57 15.14
CA SER A 101 3.12 -10.66 14.89
C SER A 101 3.63 -11.59 13.79
N ILE A 102 3.21 -12.86 13.85
CA ILE A 102 3.63 -13.90 12.89
C ILE A 102 2.40 -14.48 12.21
N LEU A 103 2.31 -14.27 10.90
CA LEU A 103 1.28 -14.86 10.07
C LEU A 103 1.77 -16.17 9.46
N ARG A 104 0.86 -17.14 9.34
CA ARG A 104 1.13 -18.47 8.81
C ARG A 104 0.37 -18.65 7.51
N ASN A 105 1.10 -18.87 6.42
CA ASN A 105 0.58 -18.95 5.06
C ASN A 105 -0.52 -17.89 4.76
N PRO A 106 -0.23 -16.59 4.95
CA PRO A 106 -1.27 -15.58 4.85
C PRO A 106 -1.70 -15.31 3.40
N ASP A 107 -2.95 -14.87 3.25
CA ASP A 107 -3.43 -14.24 2.03
C ASP A 107 -3.00 -12.77 1.91
N HIS A 108 -3.31 -12.13 0.77
CA HIS A 108 -2.97 -10.72 0.53
C HIS A 108 -3.71 -9.77 1.49
N GLY A 109 -4.95 -10.09 1.87
CA GLY A 109 -5.74 -9.28 2.80
C GLY A 109 -5.17 -9.28 4.21
N GLN A 110 -4.81 -10.46 4.73
CA GLN A 110 -4.17 -10.66 6.02
C GLN A 110 -2.83 -9.93 6.09
N LEU A 111 -2.01 -10.05 5.03
CA LEU A 111 -0.74 -9.33 4.94
C LEU A 111 -0.97 -7.80 4.91
N ALA A 112 -1.96 -7.33 4.14
CA ALA A 112 -2.27 -5.91 4.05
C ALA A 112 -2.77 -5.32 5.38
N SER A 113 -3.62 -6.05 6.12
CA SER A 113 -4.05 -5.67 7.47
C SER A 113 -2.86 -5.58 8.43
N CYS A 114 -1.96 -6.57 8.39
CA CYS A 114 -0.76 -6.59 9.24
C CYS A 114 0.17 -5.39 9.02
N LEU A 115 0.20 -4.90 7.78
CA LEU A 115 1.04 -3.77 7.37
C LEU A 115 0.35 -2.42 7.49
N GLY A 116 -0.92 -2.39 7.94
CA GLY A 116 -1.71 -1.17 8.04
C GLY A 116 -2.00 -0.52 6.68
N LEU A 117 -2.11 -1.31 5.61
CA LEU A 117 -2.41 -0.79 4.25
C LEU A 117 -3.90 -0.57 4.03
N LEU A 118 -4.71 -1.21 4.87
CA LEU A 118 -6.15 -1.04 4.89
C LEU A 118 -6.47 0.03 5.93
N PRO A 119 -7.00 1.21 5.52
CA PRO A 119 -7.49 2.18 6.47
C PRO A 119 -8.65 1.58 7.25
N GLU A 120 -8.80 2.00 8.50
CA GLU A 120 -10.00 1.72 9.27
C GLU A 120 -11.16 2.53 8.67
N PHE A 121 -12.19 1.82 8.23
CA PHE A 121 -13.42 2.44 7.75
C PHE A 121 -14.42 2.52 8.89
N ASP A 122 -14.78 3.75 9.27
CA ASP A 122 -15.91 4.00 10.15
C ASP A 122 -17.20 3.81 9.34
N ALA A 123 -18.04 2.86 9.77
CA ALA A 123 -19.32 2.55 9.12
C ALA A 123 -20.31 3.73 9.15
N THR A 124 -20.08 4.73 10.00
CA THR A 124 -20.90 5.94 10.10
C THR A 124 -20.37 7.10 9.26
N HIS A 125 -19.13 7.00 8.75
CA HIS A 125 -18.52 8.06 7.95
C HIS A 125 -19.00 8.01 6.49
N ILE A 126 -19.48 9.15 6.00
CA ILE A 126 -19.94 9.31 4.61
C ILE A 126 -18.87 10.09 3.86
N TYR A 127 -18.33 9.47 2.81
CA TYR A 127 -17.37 10.12 1.91
C TYR A 127 -18.08 10.98 0.87
N ASP A 128 -17.51 12.14 0.54
CA ASP A 128 -17.98 12.99 -0.55
C ASP A 128 -17.72 12.35 -1.91
N LEU A 129 -16.64 11.57 -2.02
CA LEU A 129 -16.25 10.85 -3.24
C LEU A 129 -15.66 9.48 -2.92
N ALA A 130 -16.21 8.44 -3.54
CA ALA A 130 -15.61 7.12 -3.60
C ALA A 130 -15.09 6.83 -5.02
N VAL A 131 -13.80 6.52 -5.13
CA VAL A 131 -13.13 6.18 -6.39
C VAL A 131 -12.86 4.68 -6.42
N VAL A 132 -13.38 3.99 -7.45
CA VAL A 132 -13.15 2.57 -7.65
C VAL A 132 -12.11 2.36 -8.74
N GLY A 133 -10.92 1.91 -8.34
CA GLY A 133 -9.73 1.70 -9.17
C GLY A 133 -8.64 2.73 -8.92
N ALA A 134 -7.43 2.29 -8.56
CA ALA A 134 -6.27 3.14 -8.32
C ALA A 134 -5.35 3.25 -9.55
N GLY A 135 -5.92 3.25 -10.75
CA GLY A 135 -5.20 3.60 -11.99
C GLY A 135 -4.92 5.12 -12.09
N PRO A 136 -4.28 5.59 -13.17
CA PRO A 136 -4.00 7.01 -13.35
C PRO A 136 -5.26 7.90 -13.25
N ALA A 137 -6.39 7.46 -13.81
CA ALA A 137 -7.65 8.19 -13.73
C ALA A 137 -8.18 8.30 -12.29
N GLY A 138 -8.16 7.20 -11.54
CA GLY A 138 -8.65 7.18 -10.16
C GLY A 138 -7.74 7.94 -9.21
N LEU A 139 -6.42 7.75 -9.31
CA LEU A 139 -5.45 8.50 -8.50
C LEU A 139 -5.49 10.00 -8.83
N ALA A 140 -5.63 10.39 -10.10
CA ALA A 140 -5.81 11.79 -10.46
C ALA A 140 -7.11 12.36 -9.86
N SER A 141 -8.23 11.63 -9.96
CA SER A 141 -9.50 12.04 -9.36
C SER A 141 -9.36 12.26 -7.85
N ALA A 142 -8.66 11.35 -7.16
CA ALA A 142 -8.42 11.45 -5.74
C ALA A 142 -7.54 12.65 -5.36
N VAL A 143 -6.47 12.92 -6.11
CA VAL A 143 -5.63 14.10 -5.91
C VAL A 143 -6.44 15.39 -6.04
N TYR A 144 -7.21 15.53 -7.12
CA TYR A 144 -7.97 16.75 -7.39
C TYR A 144 -9.09 16.96 -6.37
N ALA A 145 -9.84 15.91 -6.01
CA ALA A 145 -10.92 16.03 -5.05
C ALA A 145 -10.39 16.31 -3.63
N ALA A 146 -9.36 15.58 -3.19
CA ALA A 146 -8.80 15.77 -1.85
C ALA A 146 -8.09 17.12 -1.70
N SER A 147 -7.48 17.67 -2.75
CA SER A 147 -6.87 19.02 -2.69
C SER A 147 -7.89 20.14 -2.47
N GLU A 148 -9.15 19.92 -2.88
CA GLU A 148 -10.27 20.84 -2.65
C GLU A 148 -10.98 20.58 -1.30
N GLY A 149 -10.42 19.71 -0.46
CA GLY A 149 -10.92 19.44 0.89
C GLY A 149 -12.08 18.44 0.97
N LEU A 150 -12.41 17.74 -0.11
CA LEU A 150 -13.40 16.67 -0.08
C LEU A 150 -12.89 15.46 0.70
N SER A 151 -13.79 14.78 1.41
CA SER A 151 -13.52 13.47 1.99
C SER A 151 -13.52 12.41 0.88
N VAL A 152 -12.34 11.89 0.54
CA VAL A 152 -12.16 10.95 -0.57
C VAL A 152 -11.72 9.58 -0.05
N THR A 153 -12.34 8.53 -0.59
CA THR A 153 -11.84 7.16 -0.48
C THR A 153 -11.51 6.58 -1.86
N VAL A 154 -10.46 5.77 -1.94
CA VAL A 154 -10.01 5.07 -3.17
C VAL A 154 -9.85 3.59 -2.87
N PHE A 155 -10.45 2.74 -3.69
CA PHE A 155 -10.36 1.29 -3.58
C PHE A 155 -9.64 0.70 -4.79
N ASP A 156 -8.74 -0.26 -4.60
CA ASP A 156 -8.18 -1.06 -5.68
C ASP A 156 -7.91 -2.48 -5.22
N CYS A 157 -8.19 -3.46 -6.08
CA CYS A 157 -8.05 -4.86 -5.72
C CYS A 157 -6.62 -5.41 -5.78
N ARG A 158 -5.63 -4.62 -6.24
CA ARG A 158 -4.27 -5.14 -6.47
C ARG A 158 -3.18 -4.21 -5.98
N ALA A 159 -3.09 -3.03 -6.60
CA ALA A 159 -1.98 -2.11 -6.44
C ALA A 159 -2.27 -0.77 -7.15
N PRO A 160 -1.65 0.33 -6.69
CA PRO A 160 -1.67 1.58 -7.44
C PRO A 160 -1.11 1.43 -8.86
N GLY A 161 -1.67 2.17 -9.80
CA GLY A 161 -1.19 2.30 -11.18
C GLY A 161 -2.03 1.60 -12.23
N GLY A 162 -2.92 0.68 -11.84
CA GLY A 162 -3.76 -0.06 -12.78
C GLY A 162 -2.94 -0.65 -13.94
N GLN A 163 -3.42 -0.51 -15.18
CA GLN A 163 -2.69 -0.97 -16.37
C GLN A 163 -1.38 -0.22 -16.60
N ALA A 164 -1.34 1.08 -16.31
CA ALA A 164 -0.14 1.88 -16.50
C ALA A 164 1.01 1.41 -15.61
N GLY A 165 0.71 0.88 -14.42
CA GLY A 165 1.71 0.36 -13.47
C GLY A 165 2.61 -0.74 -14.06
N ALA A 166 2.15 -1.50 -15.05
CA ALA A 166 2.94 -2.52 -15.73
C ALA A 166 3.90 -1.99 -16.81
N SER A 167 3.79 -0.71 -17.19
CA SER A 167 4.64 -0.13 -18.22
C SER A 167 6.04 0.18 -17.69
N ALA A 168 7.07 -0.41 -18.30
CA ALA A 168 8.47 -0.13 -17.95
C ALA A 168 8.83 1.35 -18.17
N ARG A 169 8.26 1.98 -19.20
CA ARG A 169 8.44 3.39 -19.53
C ARG A 169 7.23 3.92 -20.30
N ILE A 170 6.76 5.10 -19.92
CA ILE A 170 5.67 5.84 -20.55
C ILE A 170 6.26 7.16 -21.03
N GLU A 171 6.29 7.37 -22.35
CA GLU A 171 6.89 8.57 -22.97
C GLU A 171 5.83 9.57 -23.45
N ASN A 172 4.56 9.17 -23.46
CA ASN A 172 3.43 9.97 -23.92
C ASN A 172 2.57 10.53 -22.76
N TYR A 173 3.12 10.62 -21.55
CA TYR A 173 2.44 11.25 -20.41
C TYR A 173 2.94 12.69 -20.24
N LEU A 174 2.02 13.65 -20.33
CA LEU A 174 2.34 15.08 -20.23
C LEU A 174 3.09 15.41 -18.92
N GLY A 175 3.98 16.39 -18.99
CA GLY A 175 4.81 16.80 -17.84
C GLY A 175 6.05 15.92 -17.60
N PHE A 176 6.24 14.82 -18.33
CA PHE A 176 7.42 13.95 -18.23
C PHE A 176 8.17 13.88 -19.58
N PRO A 177 8.98 14.90 -19.93
CA PRO A 177 9.63 14.99 -21.25
C PRO A 177 10.64 13.88 -21.52
N THR A 178 11.18 13.24 -20.48
CA THR A 178 12.10 12.08 -20.60
C THR A 178 11.38 10.75 -20.35
N GLY A 179 10.06 10.76 -20.21
CA GLY A 179 9.24 9.63 -19.80
C GLY A 179 9.35 9.29 -18.31
N ILE A 180 8.48 8.38 -17.86
CA ILE A 180 8.40 7.88 -16.49
C ILE A 180 7.97 6.41 -16.48
N SER A 181 8.43 5.60 -15.53
CA SER A 181 7.88 4.24 -15.39
C SER A 181 6.47 4.27 -14.83
N GLY A 182 5.66 3.26 -15.16
CA GLY A 182 4.32 3.10 -14.64
C GLY A 182 4.25 3.10 -13.12
N GLU A 183 5.14 2.33 -12.50
CA GLU A 183 5.28 2.24 -11.05
C GLU A 183 5.63 3.60 -10.41
N ALA A 184 6.58 4.35 -11.00
CA ALA A 184 6.95 5.65 -10.49
C ALA A 184 5.82 6.68 -10.64
N LEU A 185 5.10 6.65 -11.77
CA LEU A 185 3.93 7.50 -11.99
C LEU A 185 2.84 7.24 -10.94
N ALA A 186 2.49 5.96 -10.75
CA ALA A 186 1.50 5.52 -9.79
C ALA A 186 1.90 5.85 -8.34
N GLY A 187 3.14 5.55 -7.96
CA GLY A 187 3.66 5.81 -6.63
C GLY A 187 3.66 7.31 -6.28
N ARG A 188 4.04 8.18 -7.24
CA ARG A 188 3.98 9.64 -7.04
C ARG A 188 2.54 10.12 -6.85
N ALA A 189 1.61 9.65 -7.68
CA ALA A 189 0.20 10.04 -7.58
C ALA A 189 -0.44 9.53 -6.28
N PHE A 190 -0.13 8.30 -5.87
CA PHE A 190 -0.58 7.72 -4.59
C PHE A 190 -0.10 8.55 -3.39
N VAL A 191 1.19 8.88 -3.34
CA VAL A 191 1.77 9.70 -2.27
C VAL A 191 1.16 11.11 -2.25
N GLN A 192 0.86 11.68 -3.42
CA GLN A 192 0.20 12.97 -3.52
C GLN A 192 -1.25 12.93 -3.02
N ALA A 193 -2.02 11.90 -3.36
CA ALA A 193 -3.39 11.73 -2.86
C ALA A 193 -3.40 11.55 -1.33
N GLN A 194 -2.48 10.76 -0.77
CA GLN A 194 -2.33 10.61 0.69
C GLN A 194 -1.94 11.92 1.37
N LYS A 195 -1.05 12.72 0.76
CA LYS A 195 -0.68 14.04 1.29
C LYS A 195 -1.91 14.93 1.50
N PHE A 196 -2.86 14.91 0.56
CA PHE A 196 -4.12 15.66 0.66
C PHE A 196 -5.19 14.99 1.53
N GLY A 197 -4.92 13.81 2.10
CA GLY A 197 -5.82 13.14 3.03
C GLY A 197 -6.77 12.14 2.40
N ALA A 198 -6.57 11.73 1.14
CA ALA A 198 -7.36 10.64 0.56
C ALA A 198 -7.12 9.33 1.31
N HIS A 199 -8.20 8.63 1.68
CA HIS A 199 -8.12 7.30 2.27
C HIS A 199 -8.00 6.28 1.13
N ILE A 200 -6.84 5.62 1.01
CA ILE A 200 -6.60 4.66 -0.07
C ILE A 200 -6.51 3.26 0.52
N ALA A 201 -7.45 2.39 0.17
CA ALA A 201 -7.53 1.01 0.64
C ALA A 201 -7.13 0.04 -0.45
N ILE A 202 -5.94 -0.55 -0.29
CA ILE A 202 -5.37 -1.49 -1.24
C ILE A 202 -4.67 -2.62 -0.46
N PRO A 203 -4.99 -3.90 -0.73
CA PRO A 203 -5.94 -4.39 -1.72
C PRO A 203 -7.35 -4.46 -1.10
N LEU A 204 -8.36 -3.86 -1.75
CA LEU A 204 -9.76 -3.98 -1.34
C LEU A 204 -10.67 -3.94 -2.58
N GLU A 205 -11.50 -4.99 -2.75
CA GLU A 205 -12.41 -5.12 -3.90
C GLU A 205 -13.76 -4.49 -3.59
N VAL A 206 -14.29 -3.75 -4.57
CA VAL A 206 -15.68 -3.28 -4.57
C VAL A 206 -16.49 -4.22 -5.46
N LYS A 207 -17.45 -4.93 -4.87
CA LYS A 207 -18.30 -5.91 -5.56
C LYS A 207 -19.51 -5.29 -6.21
N ALA A 208 -20.12 -4.30 -5.56
CA ALA A 208 -21.37 -3.70 -6.00
C ALA A 208 -21.51 -2.25 -5.54
N LEU A 209 -22.31 -1.49 -6.29
CA LEU A 209 -22.81 -0.17 -5.93
C LEU A 209 -24.33 -0.28 -5.77
N HIS A 210 -24.83 0.05 -4.59
CA HIS A 210 -26.25 0.04 -4.25
C HIS A 210 -26.81 1.45 -4.36
N CYS A 211 -27.49 1.74 -5.47
CA CYS A 211 -28.03 3.08 -5.77
C CYS A 211 -29.44 3.33 -5.19
N ALA A 212 -30.06 2.33 -4.53
CA ALA A 212 -31.41 2.47 -3.99
C ALA A 212 -31.45 3.30 -2.70
N GLU A 213 -30.31 3.44 -2.03
CA GLU A 213 -30.15 4.16 -0.77
C GLU A 213 -29.48 5.51 -1.01
N ASN A 214 -29.73 6.47 -0.12
CA ASN A 214 -29.03 7.76 -0.11
C ASN A 214 -28.52 8.05 1.32
N PRO A 215 -27.20 8.10 1.55
CA PRO A 215 -26.11 7.99 0.56
C PRO A 215 -26.02 6.62 -0.12
N MET A 216 -25.45 6.58 -1.33
CA MET A 216 -25.20 5.32 -2.05
C MET A 216 -24.22 4.45 -1.27
N LEU A 217 -24.42 3.13 -1.28
CA LEU A 217 -23.56 2.19 -0.55
C LEU A 217 -22.66 1.39 -1.50
N LEU A 218 -21.43 1.13 -1.07
CA LEU A 218 -20.50 0.23 -1.72
C LEU A 218 -20.40 -1.08 -0.95
N GLU A 219 -20.54 -2.20 -1.65
CA GLU A 219 -20.28 -3.52 -1.09
C GLU A 219 -18.80 -3.86 -1.26
N LEU A 220 -18.11 -4.06 -0.14
CA LEU A 220 -16.68 -4.36 -0.11
C LEU A 220 -16.46 -5.85 0.11
N ALA A 221 -15.43 -6.40 -0.54
CA ALA A 221 -14.98 -7.76 -0.33
C ALA A 221 -13.51 -7.82 0.05
N ARG A 222 -13.23 -8.63 1.08
CA ARG A 222 -11.86 -8.99 1.40
C ARG A 222 -11.32 -9.88 0.30
N ILE A 223 -10.11 -9.58 -0.14
CA ILE A 223 -9.40 -10.31 -1.17
C ILE A 223 -8.68 -11.46 -0.47
N ALA A 224 -9.04 -12.68 -0.85
CA ALA A 224 -8.39 -13.92 -0.44
C ALA A 224 -7.22 -14.27 -1.37
#